data_AF-A0A815TKN7-F1
#
_entry.id   AF-A0A815TKN7-F1
#
_cell.length_a   1.000
_cell.length_b   1.000
_cell.length_c   1.000
_cell.angle_alpha   90.00
_cell.angle_beta   90.00
_cell.angle_gamma   90.00
#
_symmetry.space_group_name_H-M   'P 1'
#
loop_
_entity.id
_entity.type
_entity.pdbx_description
1 polymer ?
#
loop_
_entity_poly.entity_id
_entity_poly.type
_entity_poly.pdbx_seq_one_letter_code
_entity_poly.pdbx_strand_id
1 'polypeptide(L)' 'LFLLIEKDVTIRCRRNDTNLVKQLIPDAIERYKQELKQKDIKTTIDDKNFLPDESFVFSKEDYSKKIKT' A
#
# COMPACT_ATOMS: atom_id res chain seq x y z
N LEU A 1 -12.09 2.46 -5.03
CA LEU A 1 -11.03 3.31 -4.46
C LEU A 1 -10.21 3.90 -5.60
N PHE A 2 -10.66 5.00 -6.20
CA PHE A 2 -10.04 5.63 -7.39
C PHE A 2 -8.90 6.60 -7.04
N LEU A 3 -8.44 6.63 -5.78
CA LEU A 3 -7.37 7.52 -5.30
C LEU A 3 -5.95 7.08 -5.68
N LEU A 4 -5.83 6.02 -6.50
CA LEU A 4 -4.54 5.44 -6.92
C LEU A 4 -4.29 5.60 -8.42
N ILE A 5 -4.87 6.62 -9.07
CA ILE A 5 -4.52 6.99 -10.47
C ILE A 5 -3.18 7.73 -10.50
N GLU A 6 -2.21 7.23 -9.74
CA GLU A 6 -0.84 7.72 -9.69
C GLU A 6 -0.01 6.83 -10.62
N LYS A 7 0.88 7.44 -11.39
CA LYS A 7 1.75 6.70 -12.32
C LYS A 7 2.84 5.92 -11.59
N ASP A 8 3.27 6.38 -10.42
CA ASP A 8 4.29 5.71 -9.60
C ASP A 8 3.69 5.41 -8.21
N VAL A 9 3.59 4.12 -7.89
CA VAL A 9 2.96 3.63 -6.67
C VAL A 9 3.98 2.83 -5.88
N THR A 10 4.22 3.24 -4.63
CA THR A 10 5.01 2.46 -3.67
C THR A 10 4.06 1.68 -2.75
N ILE A 11 4.16 0.36 -2.78
CA ILE A 11 3.35 -0.56 -1.98
C ILE A 11 4.13 -0.91 -0.71
N ARG A 12 3.52 -0.58 0.43
CA ARG A 12 4.00 -0.98 1.73
C ARG A 12 3.16 -2.13 2.26
N CYS A 13 3.80 -3.21 2.68
CA CYS A 13 3.14 -4.38 3.23
C CYS A 13 3.89 -4.87 4.48
N ARG A 14 3.32 -5.87 5.16
CA ARG A 14 4.04 -6.56 6.25
C ARG A 14 5.17 -7.39 5.67
N ARG A 15 6.22 -7.61 6.46
CA ARG A 15 7.39 -8.38 6.04
C ARG A 15 7.00 -9.79 5.57
N ASN A 16 6.13 -10.46 6.32
CA ASN A 16 5.69 -11.83 6.04
C ASN A 16 4.85 -11.93 4.75
N ASP A 17 4.19 -10.84 4.35
CA ASP A 17 3.33 -10.81 3.17
C ASP A 17 4.07 -10.43 1.87
N THR A 18 5.35 -10.02 1.97
CA THR A 18 6.13 -9.48 0.84
C THR A 18 6.11 -10.40 -0.38
N ASN A 19 6.29 -11.71 -0.19
CA ASN A 19 6.33 -12.67 -1.28
C ASN A 19 4.96 -12.82 -1.96
N LEU A 20 3.89 -12.85 -1.17
CA LEU A 20 2.53 -12.89 -1.69
C LEU A 20 2.21 -11.63 -2.49
N VAL A 21 2.55 -10.46 -1.95
CA VAL A 21 2.34 -9.18 -2.64
C VAL A 21 3.11 -9.14 -3.97
N LYS A 22 4.38 -9.58 -4.00
CA LYS A 22 5.17 -9.66 -5.24
C LYS A 22 4.50 -10.51 -6.32
N GLN A 23 3.87 -11.62 -5.94
CA GLN A 23 3.20 -12.52 -6.87
C GLN A 23 1.90 -11.92 -7.44
N LEU A 24 1.20 -11.09 -6.67
CA LEU A 24 -0.10 -10.50 -7.07
C LEU A 24 0.02 -9.21 -7.89
N ILE A 25 1.16 -8.52 -7.82
CA ILE A 25 1.37 -7.24 -8.52
C ILE A 25 1.12 -7.33 -10.05
N PRO A 26 1.62 -8.34 -10.79
CA PRO A 26 1.41 -8.42 -12.24
C PRO A 26 -0.07 -8.43 -12.63
N ASP A 27 -0.86 -9.29 -11.98
CA ASP A 27 -2.29 -9.45 -12.24
C ASP A 27 -3.07 -8.17 -11.88
N ALA A 28 -2.70 -7.54 -10.76
CA ALA A 28 -3.28 -6.27 -10.34
C ALA A 28 -2.99 -5.14 -11.33
N ILE A 29 -1.76 -5.06 -11.86
CA ILE A 29 -1.38 -4.10 -12.89
C ILE A 29 -2.16 -4.34 -14.18
N GLU A 30 -2.28 -5.59 -14.62
CA GLU A 30 -3.03 -5.91 -15.82
C GLU A 30 -4.49 -5.44 -15.70
N ARG A 31 -5.14 -5.80 -14.61
CA ARG A 31 -6.52 -5.38 -14.32
C ARG A 31 -6.65 -3.86 -14.25
N TYR A 32 -5.72 -3.18 -13.58
CA TYR A 32 -5.68 -1.72 -13.51
C TYR A 32 -5.59 -1.09 -14.92
N LYS A 33 -4.72 -1.61 -15.78
CA LYS A 33 -4.55 -1.12 -17.16
C LYS A 33 -5.80 -1.32 -18.01
N GLN A 34 -6.48 -2.47 -17.84
CA GLN A 34 -7.71 -2.80 -18.56
C GLN A 34 -8.89 -1.91 -18.12
N GLU A 35 -9.09 -1.76 -16.82
CA GLU A 35 -10.25 -1.03 -16.26
C GLU A 35 -10.11 0.49 -16.44
N LEU A 36 -8.90 1.04 -16.30
CA LEU A 36 -8.68 2.49 -16.30
C LEU A 36 -8.12 3.04 -17.62
N LYS A 37 -7.86 2.16 -18.61
CA LYS A 37 -7.22 2.51 -19.90
C LYS A 37 -5.88 3.25 -19.75
N GLN A 38 -5.24 3.16 -18.59
CA GLN A 38 -3.94 3.76 -18.30
C GLN A 38 -2.84 2.75 -18.60
N LYS A 39 -1.86 3.11 -19.43
CA LYS A 39 -0.75 2.20 -19.81
C LYS A 39 0.49 2.37 -18.94
N ASP A 40 0.61 3.53 -18.31
CA ASP A 40 1.79 3.98 -17.59
C ASP A 40 1.55 3.86 -16.08
N ILE A 41 2.03 2.76 -15.52
CA ILE A 41 2.03 2.50 -14.08
C ILE A 41 3.33 1.78 -13.71
N LYS A 42 4.02 2.31 -12.71
CA LYS A 42 5.21 1.76 -12.09
C LYS A 42 4.87 1.44 -10.65
N THR A 43 5.10 0.19 -10.25
CA THR A 43 4.88 -0.25 -8.88
C THR A 43 6.21 -0.64 -8.25
N THR A 44 6.47 -0.16 -7.06
CA THR A 44 7.63 -0.56 -6.25
C THR A 44 7.15 -1.11 -4.90
N ILE A 45 7.89 -2.04 -4.31
CA ILE A 45 7.63 -2.48 -2.94
C ILE A 45 8.65 -1.80 -2.04
N ASP A 46 8.18 -1.21 -0.95
CA ASP A 46 9.04 -0.65 0.09
C ASP A 46 9.62 -1.79 0.93
N ASP A 47 10.89 -2.13 0.69
CA ASP A 47 11.64 -3.16 1.40
C ASP A 47 12.39 -2.64 2.63
N LYS A 48 12.21 -1.36 2.96
CA LYS A 48 12.88 -0.68 4.08
C LYS A 48 11.90 -0.37 5.20
N ASN A 49 10.69 0.07 4.89
CA ASN A 49 9.70 0.50 5.87
C ASN A 49 8.47 -0.41 5.84
N PHE A 50 8.59 -1.63 6.37
CA PHE A 50 7.45 -2.56 6.42
C PHE A 50 6.33 -2.06 7.36
N LEU A 51 5.09 -2.49 7.09
CA LEU A 51 4.01 -2.34 8.06
C LEU A 51 4.29 -3.21 9.29
N PRO A 52 3.90 -2.77 10.49
CA PRO A 52 3.99 -3.58 11.69
C PRO A 52 3.13 -4.85 11.55
N ASP A 53 3.64 -5.97 12.08
CA ASP A 53 2.92 -7.25 12.06
C ASP A 53 1.64 -7.16 12.89
N GLU A 54 1.68 -6.42 14.00
CA GLU A 54 0.50 -6.06 14.75
C GLU A 54 -0.15 -4.79 14.16
N SER A 55 -1.40 -4.92 13.72
CA SER A 55 -2.19 -3.78 13.31
C SER A 55 -2.55 -2.96 14.56
N PHE A 56 -1.71 -1.98 14.91
CA PHE A 56 -2.18 -0.87 15.72
C PHE A 56 -3.17 -0.09 14.85
N VAL A 57 -4.46 -0.42 14.98
CA VAL A 57 -5.53 0.46 14.55
C VAL A 57 -5.40 1.68 15.44
N PHE A 58 -4.80 2.76 14.92
CA PHE A 58 -4.79 4.03 15.61
C PHE A 58 -6.24 4.46 15.78
N SER A 59 -6.73 4.28 17.00
CA SER A 59 -8.04 4.73 17.40
C SER A 59 -7.99 6.25 17.52
N LYS A 60 -9.14 6.90 17.38
CA LYS A 60 -9.24 8.36 17.56
C LYS A 60 -8.79 8.79 18.97
N GLU A 61 -8.81 7.87 19.94
CA GLU A 61 -8.29 8.10 21.29
C GLU A 61 -6.77 8.32 21.34
N ASP A 62 -5.99 7.72 20.42
CA ASP A 62 -4.52 7.83 20.40
C ASP A 62 -4.04 9.24 20.00
N TYR A 63 -4.86 9.98 19.24
CA TYR A 63 -4.61 11.38 18.91
C TYR A 63 -4.80 12.32 20.10
N SER A 64 -5.75 12.04 21.00
CA SER A 64 -6.04 12.93 22.14
C SER A 64 -4.91 12.93 23.18
N LYS A 65 -4.17 11.82 23.31
CA LYS A 65 -3.06 11.71 24.26
C LYS A 65 -1.82 12.50 23.86
N LYS A 66 -1.60 12.75 22.56
CA LYS A 66 -0.45 13.55 22.07
C LYS A 66 -0.60 15.06 22.22
N ILE A 67 -1.80 15.58 22.52
CA ILE A 67 -2.05 17.02 22.69
C ILE A 67 -2.07 17.42 24.18
N LYS A 68 -1.87 16.47 25.10
CA LYS A 68 -1.90 16.71 26.56
C LYS A 68 -0.55 16.44 27.25
N THR A 69 0.55 16.46 26.52
CA THR A 69 1.92 16.45 27.07
C THR A 69 2.74 17.46 26.31
#